data_AF-X1R4A5-F1
#
_entry.id   AF-X1R4A5-F1
#
_cell.length_a   1.000
_cell.length_b   1.000
_cell.length_c   1.000
_cell.angle_alpha   90.00
_cell.angle_beta   90.00
_cell.angle_gamma   90.00
#
_symmetry.space_group_name_H-M   'P 1'
#
loop_
_entity.id
_entity.type
_entity.pdbx_description
1 polymer ?
#
loop_
_entity_poly.entity_id
_entity_poly.type
_entity_poly.pdbx_seq_one_letter_code
_entity_poly.pdbx_strand_id
1 'polypeptide(L)'
;QNVTVATLVGAVTAITQAYRIRLWGKVYKNGELARFGQMGFPAYLTERTRNRTVLLTKAAIPINADTWLTLPGGKDQAIPKVNPFARYAYNLLATDAQQGDYQFRLSTGGVAEEQENMYWEFDELDALFIKGLGVKLVPTAAMPVPANLARTGLRIDGNYHPKGPTTRTSMFPTTVGVNELNFGHLAPFAPIAHPYYAAIPKLPQPYLIWNEIGYPVIRDDGVAAVALNTAVLALTGIRIEMRG
;
A
#
# COMPACT_ATOMS: atom_id res chain seq x y z
N GLN A 1 -27.70 12.84 -6.13
CA GLN A 1 -26.46 13.00 -5.35
C GLN A 1 -25.32 12.78 -6.30
N ASN A 2 -24.38 13.73 -6.38
CA ASN A 2 -23.28 13.66 -7.34
C ASN A 2 -22.01 13.29 -6.58
N VAL A 3 -21.37 12.19 -6.96
CA VAL A 3 -20.04 11.82 -6.48
C VAL A 3 -19.04 12.28 -7.54
N THR A 4 -18.21 13.26 -7.21
CA THR A 4 -17.13 13.72 -8.08
C THR A 4 -15.83 13.06 -7.63
N VAL A 5 -15.15 12.39 -8.55
CA VAL A 5 -13.82 11.82 -8.33
C VAL A 5 -12.86 12.50 -9.29
N ALA A 6 -11.78 13.04 -8.75
CA ALA A 6 -10.66 13.54 -9.55
C ALA A 6 -9.49 12.55 -9.43
N THR A 7 -8.87 12.22 -10.55
CA THR A 7 -7.67 11.38 -10.61
C THR A 7 -6.58 12.12 -11.38
N LEU A 8 -5.34 11.94 -10.96
CA LEU A 8 -4.17 12.36 -11.72
C LEU A 8 -3.76 11.22 -12.64
N VAL A 9 -3.31 11.55 -13.85
CA VAL A 9 -2.67 10.59 -14.75
C VAL A 9 -1.17 10.65 -14.53
N GLY A 10 -0.50 9.49 -14.50
CA GLY A 10 0.96 9.43 -14.42
C GLY A 10 1.62 10.03 -15.66
N ALA A 11 2.85 10.51 -15.51
CA ALA A 11 3.68 11.20 -16.48
C ALA A 11 3.84 10.44 -17.81
N VAL A 12 3.80 9.10 -17.77
CA VAL A 12 4.02 8.24 -18.96
C VAL A 12 2.72 7.78 -19.63
N THR A 13 1.55 8.05 -19.04
CA THR A 13 0.26 7.58 -19.57
C THR A 13 -0.56 8.76 -20.07
N ALA A 14 -1.21 8.62 -21.24
CA ALA A 14 -2.12 9.65 -21.73
C ALA A 14 -3.40 9.68 -20.88
N ILE A 15 -3.89 10.88 -20.54
CA ILE A 15 -5.16 11.08 -19.81
C ILE A 15 -6.37 10.46 -20.53
N THR A 16 -6.22 10.19 -21.83
CA THR A 16 -7.23 9.59 -22.71
C THR A 16 -7.34 8.07 -22.56
N GLN A 17 -6.44 7.42 -21.83
CA GLN A 17 -6.50 5.98 -21.63
C GLN A 17 -7.73 5.59 -20.80
N ALA A 18 -8.41 4.53 -21.23
CA ALA A 18 -9.57 4.03 -20.52
C ALA A 18 -9.14 3.38 -19.19
N TYR A 19 -9.69 3.86 -18.09
CA TYR A 19 -9.55 3.25 -16.77
C TYR A 19 -10.91 3.19 -16.07
N ARG A 20 -11.02 2.36 -15.03
CA ARG A 20 -12.25 2.16 -14.28
C ARG A 20 -12.00 2.34 -12.78
N ILE A 21 -12.71 3.27 -12.17
CA ILE A 21 -12.83 3.37 -10.71
C ILE A 21 -14.15 2.71 -10.32
N ARG A 22 -14.11 1.83 -9.32
CA ARG A 22 -15.33 1.33 -8.67
C ARG A 22 -15.33 1.77 -7.22
N LEU A 23 -16.34 2.56 -6.85
CA LEU A 23 -16.54 3.03 -5.50
C LEU A 23 -17.69 2.26 -4.85
N TRP A 24 -17.52 1.91 -3.58
CA TRP A 24 -18.57 1.35 -2.74
C TRP A 24 -18.59 2.12 -1.43
N GLY A 25 -19.78 2.49 -0.97
CA GLY A 25 -19.93 3.25 0.25
C GLY A 25 -21.37 3.34 0.69
N LYS A 26 -21.56 3.89 1.90
CA LYS A 26 -22.87 4.27 2.41
C LYS A 26 -23.02 5.77 2.30
N VAL A 27 -24.23 6.20 1.93
CA VAL A 27 -24.63 7.59 1.96
C VAL A 27 -25.49 7.81 3.19
N TYR A 28 -25.20 8.86 3.95
CA TYR A 28 -26.00 9.30 5.09
C TYR A 28 -26.62 10.66 4.83
N LYS A 29 -27.83 10.90 5.34
CA LYS A 29 -28.43 12.24 5.35
C LYS A 29 -27.85 13.06 6.51
N ASN A 30 -27.76 14.38 6.37
CA ASN A 30 -27.17 15.26 7.39
C ASN A 30 -27.78 15.06 8.79
N GLY A 31 -29.11 15.05 8.89
CA GLY A 31 -29.83 14.86 10.16
C GLY A 31 -29.65 13.48 10.79
N GLU A 32 -29.06 12.53 10.07
CA GLU A 32 -28.76 11.20 10.57
C GLU A 32 -27.36 11.07 11.17
N LEU A 33 -26.48 12.06 10.98
CA LEU A 33 -25.07 11.94 11.37
C LEU A 33 -24.89 11.91 12.89
N ALA A 34 -25.69 12.68 13.63
CA ALA A 34 -25.60 12.77 15.08
C ALA A 34 -25.80 11.43 15.80
N ARG A 35 -26.46 10.44 15.17
CA ARG A 35 -26.65 9.09 15.74
C ARG A 35 -25.34 8.32 15.94
N PHE A 36 -24.27 8.74 15.27
CA PHE A 36 -22.94 8.16 15.44
C PHE A 36 -22.19 8.75 16.65
N GLY A 37 -22.75 9.78 17.31
CA GLY A 37 -22.18 10.39 18.50
C GLY A 37 -20.96 11.25 18.17
N GLN A 38 -19.83 10.95 18.82
CA GLN A 38 -18.58 11.68 18.62
C GLN A 38 -17.44 10.70 18.32
N MET A 39 -16.49 11.14 17.49
CA MET A 39 -15.21 10.46 17.34
C MET A 39 -14.37 10.72 18.59
N GLY A 40 -14.14 9.67 19.38
CA GLY A 40 -13.36 9.74 20.61
C GLY A 40 -11.86 9.73 20.36
N PHE A 41 -11.14 10.46 21.21
CA PHE A 41 -9.69 10.49 21.32
C PHE A 41 -9.30 10.46 22.82
N PRO A 42 -8.10 9.97 23.19
CA PRO A 42 -7.02 9.54 22.30
C PRO A 42 -7.34 8.23 21.57
N ALA A 43 -6.90 8.15 20.32
CA ALA A 43 -6.89 6.92 19.54
C ALA A 43 -5.47 6.37 19.49
N TYR A 44 -5.29 5.07 19.29
CA TYR A 44 -3.97 4.47 19.19
C TYR A 44 -3.88 3.50 18.02
N LEU A 45 -2.73 3.48 17.36
CA LEU A 45 -2.35 2.43 16.40
C LEU A 45 -1.24 1.60 17.02
N THR A 46 -1.53 0.33 17.29
CA THR A 46 -0.58 -0.60 17.89
C THR A 46 -0.16 -1.65 16.89
N GLU A 47 1.14 -1.71 16.62
CA GLU A 47 1.78 -2.88 16.05
C GLU A 47 2.20 -3.83 17.17
N ARG A 48 1.61 -5.02 17.19
CA ARG A 48 1.92 -6.04 18.20
C ARG A 48 3.25 -6.74 17.96
N THR A 49 3.64 -6.98 16.71
CA THR A 49 4.88 -7.72 16.36
C THR A 49 6.15 -7.08 16.89
N ARG A 50 6.21 -5.75 16.96
CA ARG A 50 7.37 -5.00 17.50
C ARG A 50 7.03 -4.23 18.78
N ASN A 51 5.86 -4.49 19.37
CA ASN A 51 5.36 -3.79 20.57
C ASN A 51 5.44 -2.26 20.45
N ARG A 52 5.00 -1.72 19.31
CA ARG A 52 5.03 -0.28 19.03
C ARG A 52 3.63 0.30 19.03
N THR A 53 3.47 1.48 19.61
CA THR A 53 2.18 2.19 19.63
C THR A 53 2.38 3.66 19.30
N VAL A 54 1.58 4.18 18.37
CA VAL A 54 1.40 5.62 18.15
C VAL A 54 0.15 6.06 18.88
N LEU A 55 0.29 7.05 19.76
CA LEU A 55 -0.83 7.72 20.42
C LEU A 55 -1.25 8.94 19.61
N LEU A 56 -2.53 9.06 19.33
CA LEU A 56 -3.12 10.17 18.59
C LEU A 56 -4.03 10.95 19.53
N THR A 57 -3.62 12.18 19.87
CA THR A 57 -4.34 13.05 20.79
C THR A 57 -4.89 14.26 20.04
N LYS A 58 -6.22 14.41 20.02
CA LYS A 58 -6.93 15.63 19.63
C LYS A 58 -8.26 15.72 20.35
N ALA A 59 -8.93 16.87 20.25
CA ALA A 59 -10.27 17.03 20.82
C ALA A 59 -11.25 16.03 20.19
N ALA A 60 -12.22 15.57 20.99
CA ALA A 60 -13.32 14.77 20.47
C ALA A 60 -14.08 15.55 19.40
N ILE A 61 -14.42 14.89 18.30
CA ILE A 61 -15.09 15.52 17.16
C ILE A 61 -16.54 15.05 17.13
N PRO A 62 -17.53 15.93 17.34
CA PRO A 62 -18.93 15.54 17.18
C PRO A 62 -19.18 15.12 15.72
N ILE A 63 -19.99 14.10 15.47
CA ILE A 63 -20.27 13.64 14.11
C ILE A 63 -21.54 14.33 13.60
N ASN A 64 -21.38 15.41 12.83
CA ASN A 64 -22.48 16.15 12.23
C ASN A 64 -22.06 16.73 10.86
N ALA A 65 -22.93 17.51 10.22
CA ALA A 65 -22.67 18.06 8.90
C ALA A 65 -21.51 19.07 8.89
N ASP A 66 -21.38 19.87 9.95
CA ASP A 66 -20.39 20.95 10.06
C ASP A 66 -18.97 20.42 10.28
N THR A 67 -18.86 19.29 10.98
CA THR A 67 -17.58 18.63 11.31
C THR A 67 -17.24 17.45 10.41
N TRP A 68 -18.09 17.12 9.43
CA TRP A 68 -17.91 15.95 8.58
C TRP A 68 -16.53 15.91 7.90
N LEU A 69 -16.06 17.07 7.46
CA LEU A 69 -14.77 17.21 6.76
C LEU A 69 -13.56 17.23 7.70
N THR A 70 -13.77 17.30 9.02
CA THR A 70 -12.70 17.30 10.04
C THR A 70 -12.46 15.91 10.64
N LEU A 71 -13.30 14.92 10.31
CA LEU A 71 -13.15 13.51 10.69
C LEU A 71 -11.92 12.87 10.02
N PRO A 72 -11.40 11.73 10.55
CA PRO A 72 -10.38 10.94 9.85
C PRO A 72 -10.71 10.66 8.38
N GLY A 73 -9.77 10.97 7.49
CA GLY A 73 -9.92 10.93 6.03
C GLY A 73 -10.54 12.19 5.41
N GLY A 74 -11.03 13.13 6.22
CA GLY A 74 -11.55 14.42 5.78
C GLY A 74 -10.44 15.41 5.44
N LYS A 75 -10.73 16.37 4.55
CA LYS A 75 -9.74 17.35 4.07
C LYS A 75 -9.40 18.44 5.10
N ASP A 76 -10.31 18.73 6.02
CA ASP A 76 -10.20 19.84 6.99
C ASP A 76 -9.80 19.33 8.39
N GLN A 77 -9.09 18.20 8.45
CA GLN A 77 -8.62 17.62 9.70
C GLN A 77 -7.61 18.53 10.40
N ALA A 78 -7.82 18.73 11.70
CA ALA A 78 -6.76 19.17 12.60
C ALA A 78 -5.71 18.06 12.78
N ILE A 79 -4.47 18.49 13.01
CA ILE A 79 -3.33 17.63 13.32
C ILE A 79 -3.56 16.92 14.67
N PRO A 80 -3.22 15.63 14.80
CA PRO A 80 -2.69 14.77 13.74
C PRO A 80 -3.76 14.40 12.69
N LYS A 81 -3.40 14.50 11.40
CA LYS A 81 -4.26 14.06 10.29
C LYS A 81 -4.14 12.56 10.13
N VAL A 82 -5.27 11.88 10.01
CA VAL A 82 -5.36 10.42 9.90
C VAL A 82 -6.04 10.10 8.58
N ASN A 83 -5.28 9.62 7.61
CA ASN A 83 -5.73 9.44 6.24
C ASN A 83 -5.70 7.96 5.84
N PRO A 84 -6.70 7.46 5.10
CA PRO A 84 -6.54 6.18 4.43
C PRO A 84 -5.38 6.26 3.45
N PHE A 85 -4.57 5.20 3.40
CA PHE A 85 -3.43 5.12 2.50
C PHE A 85 -3.64 3.98 1.51
N ALA A 86 -3.41 4.27 0.23
CA ALA A 86 -3.26 3.28 -0.82
C ALA A 86 -2.22 3.78 -1.82
N ARG A 87 -1.28 2.92 -2.18
CA ARG A 87 -0.24 3.23 -3.17
C ARG A 87 0.09 1.97 -3.95
N TYR A 88 0.33 2.10 -5.25
CA TYR A 88 0.88 1.02 -6.06
C TYR A 88 2.00 1.58 -6.94
N ALA A 89 2.89 0.71 -7.41
CA ALA A 89 3.98 1.07 -8.30
C ALA A 89 4.36 -0.13 -9.17
N TYR A 90 4.78 0.17 -10.40
CA TYR A 90 5.45 -0.78 -11.27
C TYR A 90 6.96 -0.68 -11.04
N ASN A 91 7.68 -1.80 -11.19
CA ASN A 91 9.13 -1.77 -11.16
C ASN A 91 9.66 -1.11 -12.45
N LEU A 92 10.42 -0.02 -12.34
CA LEU A 92 10.98 0.64 -13.52
C LEU A 92 12.31 0.03 -13.98
N LEU A 93 12.97 -0.75 -13.12
CA LEU A 93 14.20 -1.46 -13.43
C LEU A 93 13.97 -2.97 -13.32
N ALA A 94 14.72 -3.75 -14.11
CA ALA A 94 14.80 -5.18 -13.91
C ALA A 94 15.58 -5.48 -12.62
N THR A 95 15.31 -6.61 -11.99
CA THR A 95 16.20 -7.12 -10.94
C THR A 95 17.50 -7.66 -11.54
N ASP A 96 18.48 -8.02 -10.71
CA ASP A 96 19.81 -8.41 -11.16
C ASP A 96 20.02 -9.94 -11.25
N ALA A 97 19.00 -10.74 -10.93
CA ALA A 97 19.10 -12.19 -10.82
C ALA A 97 20.09 -12.66 -9.73
N GLN A 98 20.41 -11.81 -8.76
CA GLN A 98 21.32 -12.14 -7.65
C GLN A 98 20.57 -12.27 -6.32
N GLN A 99 19.22 -12.29 -6.36
CA GLN A 99 18.37 -12.36 -5.17
C GLN A 99 18.55 -11.15 -4.23
N GLY A 100 19.05 -10.04 -4.77
CA GLY A 100 19.16 -8.77 -4.10
C GLY A 100 17.80 -8.12 -3.84
N ASP A 101 17.78 -7.18 -2.91
CA ASP A 101 16.58 -6.40 -2.58
C ASP A 101 16.29 -5.39 -3.69
N TYR A 102 15.19 -5.56 -4.41
CA TYR A 102 14.67 -4.52 -5.30
C TYR A 102 13.75 -3.57 -4.55
N GLN A 103 14.01 -2.27 -4.68
CA GLN A 103 13.26 -1.20 -4.03
C GLN A 103 12.46 -0.38 -5.04
N PHE A 104 11.19 -0.12 -4.72
CA PHE A 104 10.33 0.81 -5.46
C PHE A 104 10.63 2.25 -5.01
N ARG A 105 11.84 2.72 -5.30
CA ARG A 105 12.39 3.98 -4.77
C ARG A 105 12.72 4.96 -5.89
N LEU A 106 12.21 6.19 -5.76
CA LEU A 106 12.38 7.21 -6.79
C LEU A 106 13.84 7.64 -6.97
N SER A 107 14.55 7.89 -5.87
CA SER A 107 15.93 8.41 -5.93
C SER A 107 16.96 7.43 -6.51
N THR A 108 16.60 6.15 -6.64
CA THR A 108 17.43 5.12 -7.30
C THR A 108 16.89 4.74 -8.69
N GLY A 109 15.86 5.43 -9.18
CA GLY A 109 15.22 5.14 -10.46
C GLY A 109 14.37 3.86 -10.47
N GLY A 110 14.03 3.30 -9.29
CA GLY A 110 13.21 2.09 -9.20
C GLY A 110 11.74 2.31 -9.54
N VAL A 111 11.31 3.57 -9.59
CA VAL A 111 9.98 4.07 -10.03
C VAL A 111 10.16 5.42 -10.73
N ALA A 112 9.14 5.89 -11.46
CA ALA A 112 9.21 7.13 -12.23
C ALA A 112 8.72 8.36 -11.45
N GLU A 113 7.79 8.14 -10.51
CA GLU A 113 7.03 9.24 -9.89
C GLU A 113 7.04 9.19 -8.35
N GLU A 114 6.87 10.35 -7.72
CA GLU A 114 6.79 10.46 -6.26
C GLU A 114 5.57 9.72 -5.69
N GLN A 115 4.48 9.67 -6.45
CA GLN A 115 3.28 8.92 -6.11
C GLN A 115 3.53 7.41 -6.09
N GLU A 116 4.55 6.93 -6.79
CA GLU A 116 4.99 5.54 -6.85
C GLU A 116 6.10 5.24 -5.84
N ASN A 117 6.77 6.27 -5.29
CA ASN A 117 7.86 6.11 -4.34
C ASN A 117 7.37 5.38 -3.08
N MET A 118 7.85 4.17 -2.83
CA MET A 118 7.48 3.38 -1.63
C MET A 118 8.62 3.29 -0.64
N TYR A 119 9.42 4.35 -0.54
CA TYR A 119 10.53 4.42 0.39
C TYR A 119 10.32 5.58 1.35
N TRP A 120 10.22 5.27 2.64
CA TRP A 120 9.89 6.22 3.69
C TRP A 120 11.02 6.34 4.70
N GLU A 121 11.47 7.58 4.89
CA GLU A 121 12.41 7.97 5.94
C GLU A 121 11.66 8.86 6.92
N PHE A 122 10.79 8.25 7.73
CA PHE A 122 9.98 9.00 8.67
C PHE A 122 10.75 9.31 9.95
N ASP A 123 10.53 10.53 10.43
CA ASP A 123 10.86 10.92 11.79
C ASP A 123 9.64 10.72 12.71
N GLU A 124 9.64 11.41 13.85
CA GLU A 124 8.56 11.36 14.83
C GLU A 124 7.25 11.99 14.35
N LEU A 125 7.26 12.79 13.29
CA LEU A 125 6.10 13.58 12.86
C LEU A 125 5.28 12.92 11.75
N ASP A 126 5.69 11.74 11.32
CA ASP A 126 5.08 11.03 10.21
C ASP A 126 5.02 9.53 10.52
N ALA A 127 3.86 8.91 10.34
CA ALA A 127 3.74 7.46 10.52
C ALA A 127 2.92 6.81 9.40
N LEU A 128 3.25 5.57 9.07
CA LEU A 128 2.47 4.74 8.15
C LEU A 128 2.18 3.39 8.79
N PHE A 129 0.90 3.09 8.93
CA PHE A 129 0.44 1.80 9.45
C PHE A 129 -0.05 0.94 8.28
N ILE A 130 0.83 0.07 7.80
CA ILE A 130 0.59 -0.82 6.67
C ILE A 130 -0.29 -1.97 7.12
N LYS A 131 -1.43 -2.15 6.44
CA LYS A 131 -2.44 -3.17 6.74
C LYS A 131 -2.57 -4.23 5.65
N GLY A 132 -2.16 -3.89 4.43
CA GLY A 132 -2.20 -4.81 3.30
C GLY A 132 -1.02 -4.62 2.39
N LEU A 133 -0.58 -5.73 1.80
CA LEU A 133 0.52 -5.83 0.86
C LEU A 133 0.09 -6.78 -0.25
N GLY A 134 0.23 -6.33 -1.48
CA GLY A 134 -0.03 -7.13 -2.67
C GLY A 134 1.15 -7.02 -3.62
N VAL A 135 1.45 -8.13 -4.29
CA VAL A 135 2.40 -8.13 -5.40
C VAL A 135 1.89 -9.04 -6.48
N LYS A 136 2.02 -8.58 -7.71
CA LYS A 136 1.60 -9.32 -8.88
C LYS A 136 2.63 -9.15 -9.97
N LEU A 137 2.92 -10.24 -10.66
CA LEU A 137 3.58 -10.17 -11.94
C LEU A 137 2.55 -10.08 -13.07
N VAL A 138 2.74 -9.14 -13.98
CA VAL A 138 1.86 -8.83 -15.11
C VAL A 138 2.45 -9.46 -16.37
N PRO A 139 1.69 -10.31 -17.09
CA PRO A 139 2.12 -10.83 -18.38
C PRO A 139 2.36 -9.72 -19.39
N THR A 140 3.40 -9.88 -20.21
CA THR A 140 3.67 -9.01 -21.36
C THR A 140 3.73 -9.85 -22.63
N ALA A 141 3.71 -9.22 -23.81
CA ALA A 141 3.89 -9.93 -25.07
C ALA A 141 5.23 -10.69 -25.14
N ALA A 142 6.27 -10.16 -24.51
CA ALA A 142 7.59 -10.80 -24.42
C ALA A 142 7.68 -11.84 -23.28
N MET A 143 6.81 -11.74 -22.27
CA MET A 143 6.76 -12.64 -21.10
C MET A 143 5.31 -13.06 -20.81
N PRO A 144 4.76 -14.03 -21.57
CA PRO A 144 3.38 -14.47 -21.43
C PRO A 144 3.12 -15.21 -20.11
N VAL A 145 4.17 -15.80 -19.52
CA VAL A 145 4.15 -16.41 -18.19
C VAL A 145 5.13 -15.62 -17.31
N PRO A 146 4.63 -14.72 -16.45
CA PRO A 146 5.51 -13.99 -15.56
C PRO A 146 6.17 -14.94 -14.58
N ALA A 147 7.48 -14.80 -14.37
CA ALA A 147 8.30 -15.73 -13.61
C ALA A 147 9.36 -14.99 -12.77
N ASN A 148 10.20 -15.77 -12.10
CA ASN A 148 11.42 -15.36 -11.41
C ASN A 148 11.25 -14.57 -10.11
N LEU A 149 10.03 -14.17 -9.72
CA LEU A 149 9.80 -13.61 -8.40
C LEU A 149 9.91 -14.71 -7.33
N ALA A 150 10.68 -14.50 -6.28
CA ALA A 150 10.81 -15.44 -5.18
C ALA A 150 10.07 -15.00 -3.94
N ARG A 151 10.29 -13.74 -3.52
CA ARG A 151 9.85 -13.26 -2.22
C ARG A 151 9.44 -11.80 -2.25
N THR A 152 8.53 -11.45 -1.37
CA THR A 152 8.07 -10.07 -1.19
C THR A 152 7.68 -9.82 0.26
N GLY A 153 8.08 -8.67 0.78
CA GLY A 153 7.78 -8.29 2.16
C GLY A 153 8.07 -6.82 2.41
N LEU A 154 8.21 -6.48 3.69
CA LEU A 154 8.62 -5.15 4.12
C LEU A 154 10.00 -5.24 4.75
N ARG A 155 10.81 -4.21 4.54
CA ARG A 155 12.03 -3.97 5.28
C ARG A 155 11.84 -2.71 6.12
N ILE A 156 11.83 -2.87 7.43
CA ILE A 156 11.56 -1.79 8.40
C ILE A 156 12.65 -1.82 9.46
N ASP A 157 13.30 -0.69 9.69
CA ASP A 157 14.44 -0.56 10.60
C ASP A 157 15.50 -1.65 10.33
N GLY A 158 15.83 -1.82 9.05
CA GLY A 158 16.78 -2.83 8.57
C GLY A 158 16.31 -4.29 8.60
N ASN A 159 15.18 -4.60 9.24
CA ASN A 159 14.67 -5.95 9.45
C ASN A 159 13.59 -6.35 8.42
N TYR A 160 13.56 -7.62 8.03
CA TYR A 160 12.54 -8.15 7.12
C TYR A 160 11.26 -8.57 7.86
N HIS A 161 10.12 -8.31 7.22
CA HIS A 161 8.79 -8.60 7.72
C HIS A 161 7.92 -9.28 6.64
N PRO A 162 7.31 -10.45 6.94
CA PRO A 162 7.48 -11.24 8.16
C PRO A 162 8.93 -11.73 8.33
N LYS A 163 9.33 -11.95 9.58
CA LYS A 163 10.63 -12.55 9.91
C LYS A 163 10.61 -14.04 9.54
N GLY A 164 11.71 -14.53 8.99
CA GLY A 164 11.96 -15.95 8.77
C GLY A 164 13.18 -16.45 9.55
N PRO A 165 13.49 -17.76 9.46
CA PRO A 165 14.65 -18.35 10.12
C PRO A 165 15.98 -17.71 9.72
N THR A 166 16.06 -17.19 8.49
CA THR A 166 17.21 -16.45 7.96
C THR A 166 16.75 -15.25 7.15
N THR A 167 17.62 -14.26 6.93
CA THR A 167 17.31 -13.10 6.08
C THR A 167 16.93 -13.50 4.65
N ARG A 168 17.48 -14.61 4.13
CA ARG A 168 17.18 -15.19 2.82
C ARG A 168 15.79 -15.83 2.75
N THR A 169 15.29 -16.33 3.89
CA THR A 169 14.00 -17.03 4.00
C THR A 169 12.91 -16.22 4.71
N SER A 170 13.22 -15.01 5.17
CA SER A 170 12.24 -14.00 5.58
C SER A 170 11.34 -13.57 4.41
N MET A 171 10.26 -12.85 4.73
CA MET A 171 9.24 -12.37 3.79
C MET A 171 8.33 -13.48 3.23
N PHE A 172 7.25 -13.08 2.58
CA PHE A 172 6.30 -14.01 1.98
C PHE A 172 6.92 -14.68 0.74
N PRO A 173 6.73 -15.99 0.54
CA PRO A 173 7.02 -16.62 -0.75
C PRO A 173 6.05 -16.09 -1.80
N THR A 174 6.58 -15.64 -2.94
CA THR A 174 5.78 -15.04 -4.02
C THR A 174 6.12 -15.61 -5.39
N THR A 175 6.72 -16.80 -5.40
CA THR A 175 6.88 -17.62 -6.60
C THR A 175 5.53 -17.95 -7.23
N VAL A 176 5.55 -18.10 -8.56
CA VAL A 176 4.40 -18.51 -9.36
C VAL A 176 3.79 -19.78 -8.76
N GLY A 177 2.46 -19.80 -8.61
CA GLY A 177 1.73 -20.91 -8.01
C GLY A 177 1.56 -20.82 -6.48
N VAL A 178 2.37 -20.02 -5.78
CA VAL A 178 2.37 -19.91 -4.30
C VAL A 178 2.20 -18.46 -3.82
N ASN A 179 1.98 -17.51 -4.73
CA ASN A 179 1.85 -16.08 -4.39
C ASN A 179 0.51 -15.75 -3.71
N GLU A 180 0.47 -15.88 -2.38
CA GLU A 180 -0.67 -15.48 -1.54
C GLU A 180 -0.90 -13.96 -1.52
N LEU A 181 0.09 -13.18 -1.97
CA LEU A 181 0.00 -11.72 -2.09
C LEU A 181 -0.58 -11.27 -3.45
N ASN A 182 -1.01 -12.20 -4.30
CA ASN A 182 -1.60 -11.87 -5.59
C ASN A 182 -2.89 -11.05 -5.43
N PHE A 183 -3.03 -9.99 -6.24
CA PHE A 183 -4.16 -9.06 -6.15
C PHE A 183 -4.61 -8.60 -7.55
N GLY A 184 -5.74 -7.90 -7.59
CA GLY A 184 -6.34 -7.46 -8.84
C GLY A 184 -6.88 -8.66 -9.62
N HIS A 185 -6.78 -8.62 -10.95
CA HIS A 185 -7.25 -9.72 -11.79
C HIS A 185 -6.51 -11.03 -11.43
N LEU A 186 -7.23 -12.15 -11.25
CA LEU A 186 -6.62 -13.38 -10.73
C LEU A 186 -5.64 -14.10 -11.65
N ALA A 187 -5.59 -13.79 -12.95
CA ALA A 187 -4.56 -14.33 -13.85
C ALA A 187 -3.14 -14.19 -13.28
N PRO A 188 -2.30 -15.25 -13.33
CA PRO A 188 -2.52 -16.52 -14.05
C PRO A 188 -3.31 -17.60 -13.29
N PHE A 189 -3.71 -17.38 -12.04
CA PHE A 189 -4.48 -18.35 -11.24
C PHE A 189 -5.91 -18.58 -11.75
N ALA A 190 -6.42 -17.66 -12.58
CA ALA A 190 -7.67 -17.82 -13.32
C ALA A 190 -7.54 -17.26 -14.76
N PRO A 191 -8.33 -17.76 -15.73
CA PRO A 191 -8.31 -17.25 -17.11
C PRO A 191 -8.56 -15.75 -17.19
N ILE A 192 -7.85 -15.05 -18.09
CA ILE A 192 -7.99 -13.59 -18.30
C ILE A 192 -9.40 -13.16 -18.75
N ALA A 193 -10.15 -14.09 -19.37
CA ALA A 193 -11.51 -13.85 -19.81
C ALA A 193 -12.52 -13.79 -18.64
N HIS A 194 -12.17 -14.32 -17.47
CA HIS A 194 -13.08 -14.36 -16.33
C HIS A 194 -12.84 -13.14 -15.43
N PRO A 195 -13.88 -12.39 -15.04
CA PRO A 195 -13.75 -11.14 -14.30
C PRO A 195 -13.50 -11.36 -12.80
N TYR A 196 -12.62 -12.30 -12.44
CA TYR A 196 -12.29 -12.56 -11.04
C TYR A 196 -11.21 -11.60 -10.56
N TYR A 197 -11.54 -10.84 -9.51
CA TYR A 197 -10.65 -9.86 -8.90
C TYR A 197 -10.48 -10.14 -7.41
N ALA A 198 -9.23 -10.14 -6.95
CA ALA A 198 -8.88 -10.13 -5.55
C ALA A 198 -8.56 -8.70 -5.09
N ALA A 199 -9.00 -8.35 -3.88
CA ALA A 199 -8.51 -7.15 -3.20
C ALA A 199 -7.03 -7.31 -2.82
N ILE A 200 -6.36 -6.21 -2.50
CA ILE A 200 -5.01 -6.26 -1.92
C ILE A 200 -5.08 -7.07 -0.61
N PRO A 201 -4.31 -8.17 -0.49
CA PRO A 201 -4.35 -9.03 0.69
C PRO A 201 -4.04 -8.26 1.97
N LYS A 202 -4.81 -8.55 3.02
CA LYS A 202 -4.52 -8.04 4.36
C LYS A 202 -3.35 -8.82 4.93
N LEU A 203 -2.42 -8.10 5.56
CA LEU A 203 -1.35 -8.73 6.30
C LEU A 203 -1.92 -9.45 7.54
N PRO A 204 -1.34 -10.59 7.94
CA PRO A 204 -1.75 -11.28 9.17
C PRO A 204 -1.69 -10.37 10.40
N GLN A 205 -0.71 -9.47 10.42
CA GLN A 205 -0.60 -8.37 11.36
C GLN A 205 -0.14 -7.11 10.63
N PRO A 206 -0.65 -5.92 11.00
CA PRO A 206 -0.20 -4.66 10.43
C PRO A 206 1.22 -4.31 10.91
N TYR A 207 1.94 -3.51 10.13
CA TYR A 207 3.27 -3.00 10.48
C TYR A 207 3.28 -1.48 10.50
N LEU A 208 3.95 -0.90 11.48
CA LEU A 208 4.10 0.55 11.67
C LEU A 208 5.47 1.02 11.18
N ILE A 209 5.52 2.02 10.32
CA ILE A 209 6.76 2.78 10.05
C ILE A 209 6.59 4.11 10.74
N TRP A 210 7.40 4.39 11.78
CA TRP A 210 7.39 5.65 12.52
C TRP A 210 8.73 5.89 13.21
N ASN A 211 9.34 7.06 13.04
CA ASN A 211 10.69 7.36 13.53
C ASN A 211 11.73 6.29 13.09
N GLU A 212 11.62 5.84 11.84
CA GLU A 212 12.44 4.79 11.26
C GLU A 212 12.29 4.79 9.73
N ILE A 213 13.22 4.10 9.06
CA ILE A 213 13.14 3.84 7.63
C ILE A 213 12.31 2.58 7.38
N GLY A 214 11.42 2.63 6.41
CA GLY A 214 10.68 1.45 5.96
C GLY A 214 10.28 1.50 4.50
N TYR A 215 10.21 0.33 3.86
CA TYR A 215 9.83 0.17 2.46
C TYR A 215 9.42 -1.28 2.15
N PRO A 216 8.58 -1.52 1.12
CA PRO A 216 8.40 -2.86 0.59
C PRO A 216 9.58 -3.25 -0.30
N VAL A 217 9.80 -4.55 -0.42
CA VAL A 217 10.90 -5.11 -1.20
C VAL A 217 10.44 -6.37 -1.92
N ILE A 218 10.95 -6.58 -3.14
CA ILE A 218 10.84 -7.85 -3.87
C ILE A 218 12.23 -8.44 -4.11
N ARG A 219 12.28 -9.76 -4.27
CA ARG A 219 13.49 -10.48 -4.68
C ARG A 219 13.19 -11.44 -5.80
N ASP A 220 14.12 -11.54 -6.74
CA ASP A 220 14.11 -12.65 -7.69
C ASP A 220 14.57 -13.98 -7.05
N ASP A 221 14.40 -15.06 -7.81
CA ASP A 221 14.76 -16.42 -7.45
C ASP A 221 16.21 -16.79 -7.75
N GLY A 222 16.98 -15.88 -8.34
CA GLY A 222 18.37 -16.10 -8.73
C GLY A 222 18.55 -16.92 -10.01
N VAL A 223 17.45 -17.31 -10.67
CA VAL A 223 17.49 -18.01 -11.96
C VAL A 223 17.56 -17.01 -13.10
N ALA A 224 16.75 -15.96 -13.02
CA ALA A 224 16.73 -14.86 -13.96
C ALA A 224 16.15 -13.59 -13.31
N ALA A 225 16.32 -12.46 -13.98
CA ALA A 225 15.76 -11.19 -13.52
C ALA A 225 14.22 -11.20 -13.60
N VAL A 226 13.57 -10.49 -12.69
CA VAL A 226 12.22 -9.98 -12.90
C VAL A 226 12.33 -8.76 -13.82
N ALA A 227 11.73 -8.83 -15.00
CA ALA A 227 11.85 -7.78 -16.01
C ALA A 227 11.19 -6.46 -15.57
N LEU A 228 11.68 -5.33 -16.09
CA LEU A 228 11.04 -4.03 -15.87
C LEU A 228 9.58 -4.01 -16.33
N ASN A 229 8.75 -3.21 -15.68
CA ASN A 229 7.32 -3.04 -15.93
C ASN A 229 6.49 -4.34 -15.83
N THR A 230 7.01 -5.35 -15.14
CA THR A 230 6.30 -6.63 -14.97
C THR A 230 5.86 -6.89 -13.53
N ALA A 231 6.56 -6.36 -12.53
CA ALA A 231 6.15 -6.46 -11.14
C ALA A 231 5.37 -5.21 -10.71
N VAL A 232 4.17 -5.43 -10.18
CA VAL A 232 3.33 -4.41 -9.56
C VAL A 232 3.22 -4.71 -8.09
N LEU A 233 3.64 -3.76 -7.26
CA LEU A 233 3.46 -3.83 -5.82
C LEU A 233 2.36 -2.84 -5.42
N ALA A 234 1.55 -3.22 -4.43
CA ALA A 234 0.51 -2.37 -3.89
C ALA A 234 0.45 -2.49 -2.37
N LEU A 235 0.20 -1.35 -1.71
CA LEU A 235 0.10 -1.22 -0.28
C LEU A 235 -1.21 -0.53 0.09
N THR A 236 -1.79 -0.94 1.21
CA THR A 236 -2.90 -0.24 1.86
C THR A 236 -2.62 -0.06 3.34
N GLY A 237 -3.14 1.01 3.93
CA GLY A 237 -2.86 1.33 5.32
C GLY A 237 -3.54 2.59 5.81
N ILE A 238 -2.94 3.16 6.86
CA ILE A 238 -3.33 4.45 7.44
C ILE A 238 -2.07 5.32 7.49
N ARG A 239 -2.13 6.49 6.87
CA ARG A 239 -1.11 7.53 6.96
C ARG A 239 -1.47 8.47 8.11
N ILE A 240 -0.49 8.77 8.96
CA ILE A 240 -0.61 9.79 9.99
C ILE A 240 0.39 10.89 9.67
N GLU A 241 -0.09 12.13 9.63
CA GLU A 241 0.72 13.33 9.50
C GLU A 241 0.55 14.16 10.78
N MET A 242 1.66 14.39 11.48
CA MET A 242 1.70 15.14 12.74
C MET A 242 2.33 16.53 12.55
N ARG A 243 2.68 16.90 11.31
CA ARG A 243 3.19 18.22 10.93
C ARG A 243 2.08 19.18 10.51
N GLY A 244 2.30 20.47 10.76
CA GLY A 244 1.46 21.59 10.32
C GLY A 244 2.06 22.40 9.20
#